data_AF-A0A8D8F4C9-F1
#
_entry.id   AF-A0A8D8F4C9-F1
#
_cell.length_a   1.000
_cell.length_b   1.000
_cell.length_c   1.000
_cell.angle_alpha   90.00
_cell.angle_beta   90.00
_cell.angle_gamma   90.00
#
_symmetry.space_group_name_H-M   'P 1'
#
loop_
_entity.id
_entity.type
_entity.pdbx_description
1 polymer ?
#
loop_
_entity_poly.entity_id
_entity_poly.type
_entity_poly.pdbx_seq_one_letter_code
_entity_poly.pdbx_strand_id
1 'polypeptide(L)'
;PVPKMDETFSLILKEVKQDLVLGIVECNKRGLVQSAKWLSELNHGLSDVAVKTGAGKSFENLFAGVGAEEYDDYVLAKSYFDVREYDRCAHFTRNCASPVPKFLHMYASYMSKEKKRLDNMSDNSIVNGNSHVKDFSDLLTTLRTEHGQRKLDGYCLYLYGVILKKLDLNQMAVQ
;
A
#
# COMPACT_ATOMS: atom_id res chain seq x y z
N PRO A 1 -15.76 33.73 24.87
CA PRO A 1 -15.74 33.91 23.40
C PRO A 1 -15.77 32.54 22.72
N VAL A 2 -16.92 32.16 22.17
CA VAL A 2 -17.07 30.93 21.38
C VAL A 2 -16.42 31.17 20.02
N PRO A 3 -15.50 30.33 19.52
CA PRO A 3 -14.98 30.48 18.17
C PRO A 3 -16.15 30.46 17.20
N LYS A 4 -16.17 31.41 16.25
CA LYS A 4 -17.23 31.46 15.24
C LYS A 4 -17.13 30.17 14.43
N MET A 5 -18.26 29.48 14.22
CA MET A 5 -18.37 28.18 13.55
C MET A 5 -17.54 28.04 12.25
N ASP A 6 -17.35 29.16 11.54
CA ASP A 6 -16.55 29.29 10.33
C ASP A 6 -15.02 29.10 10.54
N GLU A 7 -14.48 29.59 11.66
CA GLU A 7 -13.07 29.39 12.02
C GLU A 7 -12.77 27.92 12.32
N THR A 8 -13.68 27.24 13.04
CA THR A 8 -13.58 25.81 13.34
C THR A 8 -13.60 24.98 12.06
N PHE A 9 -14.47 25.30 11.11
CA PHE A 9 -14.55 24.59 9.83
C PHE A 9 -13.28 24.79 8.99
N SER A 10 -12.72 26.00 8.98
CA SER A 10 -11.44 26.29 8.31
C SER A 10 -10.26 25.52 8.91
N LEU A 11 -10.23 25.39 10.25
CA LEU A 11 -9.23 24.57 10.96
C LEU A 11 -9.31 23.10 10.55
N ILE A 12 -10.52 22.52 10.55
CA ILE A 12 -10.74 21.12 10.15
C ILE A 12 -10.27 20.87 8.72
N LEU A 13 -10.60 21.76 7.77
CA LEU A 13 -10.18 21.59 6.38
C LEU A 13 -8.66 21.62 6.18
N LYS A 14 -7.92 22.36 7.02
CA LYS A 14 -6.45 22.37 6.99
C LYS A 14 -5.89 21.04 7.48
N GLU A 15 -6.45 20.46 8.54
CA GLU A 15 -6.07 19.14 9.06
C GLU A 15 -6.37 18.06 8.02
N VAL A 16 -7.57 18.04 7.46
CA VAL A 16 -7.96 17.11 6.39
C VAL A 16 -6.98 17.21 5.20
N LYS A 17 -6.64 18.42 4.76
CA LYS A 17 -5.70 18.59 3.65
C LYS A 17 -4.28 18.11 3.99
N GLN A 18 -3.83 18.27 5.24
CA GLN A 18 -2.55 17.70 5.70
C GLN A 18 -2.57 16.17 5.66
N ASP A 19 -3.64 15.56 6.15
CA ASP A 19 -3.81 14.10 6.15
C ASP A 19 -3.87 13.53 4.72
N LEU A 20 -4.53 14.23 3.80
CA LEU A 20 -4.54 13.85 2.38
C LEU A 20 -3.12 13.87 1.78
N VAL A 21 -2.34 14.92 2.04
CA VAL A 21 -0.95 15.02 1.56
C VAL A 21 -0.10 13.88 2.11
N LEU A 22 -0.22 13.58 3.42
CA LEU A 22 0.46 12.44 4.04
C LEU A 22 0.03 11.12 3.39
N GLY A 23 -1.27 10.89 3.23
CA GLY A 23 -1.81 9.68 2.61
C GLY A 23 -1.34 9.48 1.18
N ILE A 24 -1.23 10.55 0.38
CA ILE A 24 -0.68 10.50 -0.99
C ILE A 24 0.76 10.00 -0.96
N VAL A 25 1.61 10.57 -0.10
CA VAL A 25 3.01 10.15 0.05
C VAL A 25 3.10 8.68 0.47
N GLU A 26 2.31 8.28 1.48
CA GLU A 26 2.30 6.91 2.00
C GLU A 26 1.82 5.86 0.98
N CYS A 27 0.80 6.20 0.18
CA CYS A 27 0.31 5.33 -0.89
C CYS A 27 1.32 5.21 -2.03
N ASN A 28 1.95 6.34 -2.43
CA ASN A 28 2.91 6.36 -3.53
C ASN A 28 4.14 5.50 -3.22
N LYS A 29 4.72 5.64 -2.02
CA LYS A 29 5.90 4.86 -1.64
C LYS A 29 5.61 3.35 -1.51
N ARG A 30 4.34 2.98 -1.33
CA ARG A 30 3.85 1.59 -1.30
C ARG A 30 3.32 1.06 -2.65
N GLY A 31 3.28 1.90 -3.68
CA GLY A 31 2.77 1.48 -5.01
C GLY A 31 1.25 1.34 -5.07
N LEU A 32 0.49 1.89 -4.12
CA LEU A 32 -0.97 1.88 -4.09
C LEU A 32 -1.55 2.98 -4.98
N VAL A 33 -1.34 2.84 -6.29
CA VAL A 33 -1.57 3.91 -7.29
C VAL A 33 -3.02 4.41 -7.34
N GLN A 34 -4.02 3.54 -7.17
CA GLN A 34 -5.43 3.96 -7.21
C GLN A 34 -5.82 4.75 -5.97
N SER A 35 -5.32 4.36 -4.79
CA SER A 35 -5.54 5.12 -3.55
C SER A 35 -4.83 6.48 -3.62
N ALA A 36 -3.59 6.52 -4.11
CA ALA A 36 -2.87 7.77 -4.31
C ALA A 36 -3.60 8.72 -5.28
N LYS A 37 -4.13 8.18 -6.39
CA LYS A 37 -4.94 8.94 -7.36
C LYS A 37 -6.18 9.55 -6.70
N TRP A 38 -6.97 8.72 -6.00
CA TRP A 38 -8.20 9.18 -5.33
C TRP A 38 -7.92 10.25 -4.26
N LEU A 39 -6.89 10.05 -3.44
CA LEU A 39 -6.47 11.04 -2.44
C LEU A 39 -5.99 12.34 -3.10
N SER A 40 -5.32 12.25 -4.26
CA SER A 40 -4.87 13.42 -5.03
C SER A 40 -6.05 14.21 -5.60
N GLU A 41 -7.08 13.52 -6.09
CA GLU A 41 -8.33 14.14 -6.57
C GLU A 41 -9.04 14.89 -5.43
N LEU A 42 -9.17 14.27 -4.25
CA LEU A 42 -9.72 14.94 -3.06
C LEU A 42 -8.90 16.14 -2.61
N ASN A 43 -7.57 16.01 -2.57
CA ASN A 43 -6.67 17.09 -2.19
C ASN A 43 -6.78 18.27 -3.18
N HIS A 44 -6.94 18.00 -4.47
CA HIS A 44 -7.18 19.02 -5.48
C HIS A 44 -8.51 19.75 -5.29
N GLY A 45 -9.54 19.03 -4.83
CA GLY A 45 -10.83 19.63 -4.43
C GLY A 45 -10.73 20.65 -3.29
N LEU A 46 -9.64 20.62 -2.51
CA LEU A 46 -9.33 21.59 -1.45
C LEU A 46 -8.29 22.64 -1.89
N SER A 47 -8.15 22.92 -3.20
CA SER A 47 -7.11 23.80 -3.76
C SER A 47 -7.00 25.16 -3.07
N ASP A 48 -8.13 25.77 -2.68
CA ASP A 48 -8.18 27.07 -1.98
C ASP A 48 -7.68 27.04 -0.52
N VAL A 49 -7.53 25.85 0.07
CA VAL A 49 -7.03 25.69 1.45
C VAL A 49 -5.51 25.73 1.45
N ALA A 50 -4.91 26.79 1.99
CA ALA A 50 -3.46 26.90 2.11
C ALA A 50 -2.92 26.03 3.27
N VAL A 51 -2.05 25.07 2.95
CA VAL A 51 -1.30 24.26 3.91
C VAL A 51 0.19 24.58 3.75
N LYS A 52 0.86 24.92 4.86
CA LYS A 52 2.31 25.11 4.87
C LYS A 52 3.00 23.76 4.93
N THR A 53 3.40 23.23 3.79
CA THR A 53 4.29 22.07 3.75
C THR A 53 5.72 22.56 4.01
N GLY A 54 6.22 22.40 5.23
CA GLY A 54 7.62 22.68 5.52
C GLY A 54 8.52 21.74 4.71
N ALA A 55 9.55 22.27 4.05
CA ALA A 55 10.47 21.47 3.23
C ALA A 55 11.06 20.28 4.02
N GLY A 56 11.41 20.48 5.29
CA GLY A 56 11.92 19.43 6.17
C GLY A 56 10.91 18.30 6.45
N LYS A 57 9.67 18.64 6.82
CA LYS A 57 8.61 17.64 7.07
C LYS A 57 8.25 16.84 5.82
N SER A 58 8.26 17.49 4.66
CA SER A 58 7.97 16.82 3.37
C SER A 58 9.01 15.75 3.06
N PHE A 59 10.28 16.07 3.32
CA PHE A 59 11.39 15.14 3.15
C PHE A 59 11.30 13.98 4.15
N GLU A 60 11.06 14.26 5.44
CA GLU A 60 10.88 13.23 6.46
C GLU A 60 9.76 12.22 6.11
N ASN A 61 8.60 12.71 5.66
CA ASN A 61 7.46 11.86 5.30
C ASN A 61 7.75 10.95 4.10
N LEU A 62 8.57 11.42 3.15
CA LEU A 62 8.94 10.65 1.97
C LEU A 62 9.73 9.40 2.33
N PHE A 63 10.57 9.48 3.36
CA PHE A 63 11.45 8.39 3.82
C PHE A 63 10.92 7.65 5.05
N ALA A 64 9.90 8.18 5.74
CA ALA A 64 9.33 7.55 6.91
C ALA A 64 8.94 6.08 6.66
N GLY A 65 9.23 5.19 7.60
CA GLY A 65 8.89 3.77 7.47
C GLY A 65 9.79 2.96 6.51
N VAL A 66 10.88 3.54 6.01
CA VAL A 66 12.00 2.84 5.37
C VAL A 66 13.22 2.94 6.30
N GLY A 67 13.80 1.80 6.68
CA GLY A 67 15.02 1.76 7.49
C GLY A 67 16.21 2.32 6.71
N ALA A 68 17.17 2.94 7.38
CA ALA A 68 18.32 3.56 6.73
C ALA A 68 19.16 2.52 5.96
N GLU A 69 19.30 1.34 6.53
CA GLU A 69 19.99 0.18 5.97
C GLU A 69 19.23 -0.53 4.84
N GLU A 70 17.92 -0.26 4.71
CA GLU A 70 17.05 -0.86 3.70
C GLU A 70 16.77 0.08 2.52
N TYR A 71 17.28 1.32 2.60
CA TYR A 71 16.91 2.38 1.67
C TYR A 71 17.36 2.08 0.23
N ASP A 72 18.59 1.60 0.05
CA ASP A 72 19.14 1.30 -1.29
C ASP A 72 18.36 0.15 -1.96
N ASP A 73 18.08 -0.92 -1.20
CA ASP A 73 17.26 -2.04 -1.66
C ASP A 73 15.83 -1.60 -1.97
N TYR A 74 15.24 -0.74 -1.13
CA TYR A 74 13.91 -0.19 -1.33
C TYR A 74 13.82 0.64 -2.61
N VAL A 75 14.74 1.57 -2.83
CA VAL A 75 14.73 2.45 -4.01
C VAL A 75 14.83 1.63 -5.29
N LEU A 76 15.75 0.66 -5.32
CA LEU A 76 15.91 -0.23 -6.47
C LEU A 76 14.66 -1.09 -6.67
N ALA A 77 14.14 -1.72 -5.61
CA ALA A 77 12.92 -2.52 -5.68
C ALA A 77 11.71 -1.72 -6.15
N LYS A 78 11.54 -0.50 -5.64
CA LYS A 78 10.45 0.39 -6.02
C LYS A 78 10.53 0.77 -7.50
N SER A 79 11.73 1.00 -8.02
CA SER A 79 11.92 1.23 -9.47
C SER A 79 11.45 0.03 -10.30
N TYR A 80 11.74 -1.20 -9.88
CA TYR A 80 11.23 -2.42 -10.53
C TYR A 80 9.72 -2.55 -10.40
N PHE A 81 9.15 -2.19 -9.26
CA PHE A 81 7.71 -2.20 -9.06
C PHE A 81 6.98 -1.28 -10.05
N ASP A 82 7.52 -0.07 -10.25
CA ASP A 82 6.93 0.96 -11.11
C ASP A 82 6.89 0.55 -12.59
N VAL A 83 7.87 -0.23 -13.03
CA VAL A 83 7.89 -0.82 -14.38
C VAL A 83 7.25 -2.21 -14.45
N ARG A 84 6.51 -2.62 -13.41
CA ARG A 84 5.74 -3.88 -13.32
C ARG A 84 6.60 -5.15 -13.38
N GLU A 85 7.80 -5.07 -12.86
CA GLU A 85 8.77 -6.16 -12.72
C GLU A 85 8.72 -6.72 -11.28
N TYR A 86 7.55 -7.24 -10.93
CA TYR A 86 7.19 -7.55 -9.55
C TYR A 86 8.05 -8.63 -8.88
N ASP A 87 8.52 -9.63 -9.62
CA ASP A 87 9.45 -10.65 -9.07
C ASP A 87 10.79 -10.04 -8.65
N ARG A 88 11.32 -9.09 -9.42
CA ARG A 88 12.55 -8.38 -9.07
C ARG A 88 12.33 -7.48 -7.86
N CYS A 89 11.23 -6.74 -7.83
CA CYS A 89 10.85 -5.97 -6.64
C CYS A 89 10.79 -6.85 -5.39
N ALA A 90 10.09 -7.99 -5.45
CA ALA A 90 9.96 -8.90 -4.32
C ALA A 90 11.30 -9.51 -3.90
N HIS A 91 12.19 -9.78 -4.85
CA HIS A 91 13.54 -10.26 -4.57
C HIS A 91 14.33 -9.27 -3.71
N PHE A 92 14.42 -8.00 -4.10
CA PHE A 92 15.22 -7.01 -3.37
C PHE A 92 14.64 -6.66 -1.99
N THR A 93 13.32 -6.78 -1.79
CA THR A 93 12.68 -6.50 -0.50
C THR A 93 12.52 -7.71 0.43
N ARG A 94 12.99 -8.91 0.04
CA ARG A 94 12.74 -10.18 0.75
C ARG A 94 13.23 -10.23 2.21
N ASN A 95 14.25 -9.44 2.54
CA ASN A 95 14.85 -9.40 3.86
C ASN A 95 14.50 -8.10 4.63
N CYS A 96 13.71 -7.21 4.03
CA CYS A 96 13.35 -5.96 4.67
C CYS A 96 12.27 -6.16 5.74
N ALA A 97 12.45 -5.52 6.88
CA ALA A 97 11.57 -5.53 8.03
C ALA A 97 10.84 -4.19 8.24
N SER A 98 11.35 -3.06 7.71
CA SER A 98 10.66 -1.78 7.91
C SER A 98 9.29 -1.75 7.22
N PRO A 99 8.32 -1.00 7.75
CA PRO A 99 6.92 -1.07 7.32
C PRO A 99 6.71 -0.94 5.80
N VAL A 100 7.41 0.00 5.15
CA VAL A 100 7.23 0.29 3.71
C VAL A 100 7.80 -0.83 2.82
N PRO A 101 9.10 -1.18 2.89
CA PRO A 101 9.65 -2.23 2.03
C PRO A 101 9.07 -3.61 2.34
N LYS A 102 8.72 -3.89 3.62
CA LYS A 102 8.02 -5.11 4.01
C LYS A 102 6.65 -5.22 3.35
N PHE A 103 5.85 -4.15 3.39
CA PHE A 103 4.58 -4.11 2.65
C PHE A 103 4.82 -4.30 1.14
N LEU A 104 5.80 -3.59 0.59
CA LEU A 104 6.11 -3.64 -0.84
C LEU A 104 6.53 -5.05 -1.28
N HIS A 105 7.25 -5.81 -0.44
CA HIS A 105 7.57 -7.22 -0.67
C HIS A 105 6.31 -8.08 -0.83
N MET A 106 5.40 -7.99 0.13
CA MET A 106 4.15 -8.75 0.12
C MET A 106 3.27 -8.36 -1.07
N TYR A 107 3.18 -7.06 -1.35
CA TYR A 107 2.35 -6.56 -2.43
C TYR A 107 2.93 -6.91 -3.81
N ALA A 108 4.25 -6.78 -4.01
CA ALA A 108 4.91 -7.24 -5.23
C ALA A 108 4.74 -8.75 -5.44
N SER A 109 4.87 -9.54 -4.37
CA SER A 109 4.63 -10.99 -4.41
C SER A 109 3.20 -11.35 -4.81
N TYR A 110 2.22 -10.56 -4.39
CA TYR A 110 0.83 -10.66 -4.83
C TYR A 110 0.68 -10.26 -6.31
N MET A 111 1.20 -9.10 -6.70
CA MET A 111 1.08 -8.56 -8.05
C MET A 111 1.78 -9.44 -9.11
N SER A 112 2.89 -10.09 -8.76
CA SER A 112 3.56 -11.08 -9.61
C SER A 112 2.64 -12.25 -9.95
N LYS A 113 1.97 -12.82 -8.94
CA LYS A 113 1.02 -13.93 -9.12
C LYS A 113 -0.18 -13.50 -9.96
N GLU A 114 -0.68 -12.29 -9.72
CA GLU A 114 -1.76 -11.73 -10.54
C GLU A 114 -1.39 -11.53 -11.99
N LYS A 115 -0.17 -11.02 -12.26
CA LYS A 115 0.34 -10.86 -13.61
C LYS A 115 0.46 -12.21 -14.32
N LYS A 116 1.11 -13.19 -13.69
CA LYS A 116 1.24 -14.56 -14.24
C LYS A 116 -0.11 -15.21 -14.50
N ARG A 117 -1.08 -15.00 -13.62
CA ARG A 117 -2.45 -15.50 -13.81
C ARG A 117 -3.11 -14.90 -15.05
N LEU A 118 -2.99 -13.59 -15.25
CA LEU A 118 -3.54 -12.91 -16.43
C LEU A 118 -2.85 -13.36 -17.72
N ASP A 119 -1.53 -13.50 -17.69
CA ASP A 119 -0.72 -13.95 -18.84
C ASP A 119 -1.05 -15.41 -19.21
N ASN A 120 -1.28 -16.29 -18.22
CA ASN A 120 -1.64 -17.70 -18.46
C ASN A 120 -3.10 -17.90 -18.88
N MET A 121 -3.99 -16.92 -18.61
CA MET A 121 -5.41 -16.99 -18.92
C MET A 121 -5.68 -16.89 -20.43
N SER A 122 -4.77 -16.30 -21.20
CA SER A 122 -4.82 -16.29 -22.66
C SER A 122 -4.45 -17.63 -23.30
N ASP A 123 -3.70 -18.50 -22.61
CA ASP A 123 -3.16 -19.74 -23.19
C ASP A 123 -3.95 -21.02 -22.82
N ASN A 124 -4.78 -21.01 -21.77
CA ASN A 124 -5.48 -22.22 -21.30
C ASN A 124 -6.89 -21.95 -20.78
N SER A 125 -7.89 -22.12 -21.65
CA SER A 125 -9.31 -21.80 -21.36
C SER A 125 -10.11 -22.88 -20.61
N ILE A 126 -9.51 -23.97 -20.09
CA ILE A 126 -10.33 -25.12 -19.64
C ILE A 126 -10.04 -25.65 -18.22
N VAL A 127 -8.96 -25.30 -17.53
CA VAL A 127 -8.68 -25.95 -16.23
C VAL A 127 -8.09 -24.98 -15.20
N ASN A 128 -8.82 -24.76 -14.10
CA ASN A 128 -8.31 -24.64 -12.72
C ASN A 128 -8.91 -23.48 -11.89
N GLY A 129 -10.15 -23.66 -11.43
CA GLY A 129 -10.66 -22.90 -10.27
C GLY A 129 -9.92 -23.20 -8.95
N ASN A 130 -9.22 -24.34 -8.87
CA ASN A 130 -8.49 -24.76 -7.65
C ASN A 130 -7.00 -24.35 -7.62
N SER A 131 -6.47 -23.63 -8.61
CA SER A 131 -5.06 -23.17 -8.63
C SER A 131 -4.81 -22.05 -7.61
N HIS A 132 -5.82 -21.23 -7.34
CA HIS A 132 -5.64 -19.94 -6.66
C HIS A 132 -5.07 -20.05 -5.24
N VAL A 133 -5.51 -21.05 -4.46
CA VAL A 133 -5.03 -21.20 -3.07
C VAL A 133 -3.57 -21.64 -3.03
N LYS A 134 -3.13 -22.50 -3.98
CA LYS A 134 -1.74 -22.97 -4.03
C LYS A 134 -0.80 -21.82 -4.37
N ASP A 135 -1.19 -20.95 -5.29
CA ASP A 135 -0.37 -19.83 -5.71
C ASP A 135 -0.14 -18.83 -4.56
N PHE A 136 -1.12 -18.62 -3.68
CA PHE A 136 -1.01 -17.69 -2.54
C PHE A 136 -0.65 -18.35 -1.21
N SER A 137 -0.41 -19.66 -1.15
CA SER A 137 -0.24 -20.42 0.11
C SER A 137 0.83 -19.81 1.02
N ASP A 138 2.01 -19.53 0.48
CA ASP A 138 3.14 -19.00 1.27
C ASP A 138 2.84 -17.60 1.79
N LEU A 139 2.35 -16.72 0.91
CA LEU A 139 2.01 -15.34 1.26
C LEU A 139 0.88 -15.29 2.30
N LEU A 140 -0.13 -16.15 2.16
CA LEU A 140 -1.25 -16.25 3.09
C LEU A 140 -0.78 -16.79 4.44
N THR A 141 0.16 -17.73 4.46
CA THR A 141 0.74 -18.27 5.69
C THR A 141 1.47 -17.17 6.45
N THR A 142 2.36 -16.42 5.79
CA THR A 142 3.06 -15.28 6.40
C THR A 142 2.08 -14.25 6.96
N LEU A 143 1.10 -13.81 6.17
CA LEU A 143 0.12 -12.81 6.60
C LEU A 143 -0.74 -13.30 7.78
N ARG A 144 -1.18 -14.56 7.76
CA ARG A 144 -1.95 -15.15 8.88
C ARG A 144 -1.14 -15.22 10.17
N THR A 145 0.12 -15.66 10.07
CA THR A 145 1.01 -15.74 11.23
C THR A 145 1.25 -14.35 11.83
N GLU A 146 1.55 -13.35 11.00
CA GLU A 146 1.79 -12.00 11.49
C GLU A 146 0.52 -11.30 12.00
N HIS A 147 -0.64 -11.58 11.38
CA HIS A 147 -1.94 -11.12 11.86
C HIS A 147 -2.23 -11.66 13.27
N GLY A 148 -2.02 -12.97 13.49
CA GLY A 148 -2.18 -13.58 14.82
C GLY A 148 -1.25 -12.99 15.87
N GLN A 149 -0.08 -12.49 15.46
CA GLN A 149 0.89 -11.80 16.32
C GLN A 149 0.64 -10.29 16.46
N ARG A 150 -0.40 -9.74 15.82
CA ARG A 150 -0.70 -8.28 15.76
C ARG A 150 0.48 -7.44 15.25
N LYS A 151 1.23 -7.97 14.28
CA LYS A 151 2.39 -7.30 13.67
C LYS A 151 2.10 -6.63 12.33
N LEU A 152 0.91 -6.84 11.77
CA LEU A 152 0.51 -6.21 10.51
C LEU A 152 0.16 -4.74 10.75
N ASP A 153 0.76 -3.85 9.98
CA ASP A 153 0.32 -2.46 9.89
C ASP A 153 -0.98 -2.34 9.07
N GLY A 154 -1.57 -1.14 9.02
CA GLY A 154 -2.83 -0.91 8.31
C GLY A 154 -2.76 -1.29 6.81
N TYR A 155 -1.60 -1.13 6.17
CA TYR A 155 -1.41 -1.48 4.77
C TYR A 155 -1.33 -2.99 4.57
N CYS A 156 -0.63 -3.71 5.44
CA CYS A 156 -0.58 -5.17 5.38
C CYS A 156 -1.93 -5.80 5.74
N LEU A 157 -2.70 -5.21 6.67
CA LEU A 157 -4.09 -5.59 6.94
C LEU A 157 -4.97 -5.41 5.71
N TYR A 158 -4.85 -4.27 5.02
CA TYR A 158 -5.53 -4.04 3.75
C TYR A 158 -5.22 -5.14 2.72
N LEU A 159 -3.92 -5.44 2.50
CA LEU A 159 -3.52 -6.48 1.55
C LEU A 159 -4.02 -7.86 1.97
N TYR A 160 -3.97 -8.17 3.26
CA TYR A 160 -4.52 -9.41 3.81
C TYR A 160 -6.00 -9.55 3.51
N GLY A 161 -6.80 -8.50 3.76
CA GLY A 161 -8.22 -8.45 3.41
C GLY A 161 -8.48 -8.62 1.91
N VAL A 162 -7.67 -7.99 1.05
CA VAL A 162 -7.75 -8.15 -0.41
C VAL A 162 -7.54 -9.60 -0.82
N ILE A 163 -6.53 -10.27 -0.25
CA ILE A 163 -6.24 -11.68 -0.56
C ILE A 163 -7.36 -12.59 -0.02
N LEU A 164 -7.84 -12.37 1.20
CA LEU A 164 -8.95 -13.14 1.77
C LEU A 164 -10.22 -13.02 0.93
N LYS A 165 -10.58 -11.80 0.52
CA LYS A 165 -11.73 -11.55 -0.37
C LYS A 165 -11.57 -12.28 -1.70
N LYS A 166 -10.36 -12.29 -2.26
CA LYS A 166 -10.06 -12.99 -3.52
C LYS A 166 -10.19 -14.50 -3.41
N LEU A 167 -9.94 -15.06 -2.23
CA LEU A 167 -10.10 -16.48 -1.92
C LEU A 167 -11.53 -16.83 -1.44
N ASP A 168 -12.49 -15.92 -1.65
CA ASP A 168 -13.89 -16.04 -1.21
C ASP A 168 -14.07 -16.21 0.32
N LEU A 169 -13.05 -15.86 1.12
CA LEU A 169 -13.08 -15.86 2.58
C LEU A 169 -13.67 -14.55 3.13
N ASN A 170 -14.84 -14.16 2.62
CA ASN A 170 -15.43 -12.85 2.84
C ASN A 170 -15.71 -12.52 4.31
N GLN A 171 -16.11 -13.50 5.12
CA GLN A 171 -16.36 -13.28 6.56
C GLN A 171 -15.08 -12.87 7.29
N MET A 172 -13.94 -13.46 6.93
CA MET A 172 -12.65 -13.12 7.53
C MET A 172 -12.10 -11.79 6.99
N ALA A 173 -12.44 -11.42 5.75
CA ALA A 173 -11.94 -10.21 5.11
C ALA A 173 -12.56 -8.92 5.68
N VAL A 174 -13.73 -9.02 6.34
CA VAL A 174 -14.46 -7.89 6.92
C VAL A 174 -14.11 -7.64 8.39
N GLN A 175 -13.58 -8.66 9.08
CA GLN A 175 -13.17 -8.60 10.49
C GLN A 175 -11.80 -7.93 10.66
#